data_AF-A0A7S3BC59-F1
#
_entry.id   AF-A0A7S3BC59-F1
#
_cell.length_a   1.000
_cell.length_b   1.000
_cell.length_c   1.000
_cell.angle_alpha   90.00
_cell.angle_beta   90.00
_cell.angle_gamma   90.00
#
_symmetry.space_group_name_H-M   'P 1'
#
loop_
_entity.id
_entity.type
_entity.pdbx_description
1 polymer ?
#
loop_
_entity_poly.entity_id
_entity_poly.type
_entity_poly.pdbx_seq_one_letter_code
_entity_poly.pdbx_strand_id
1 'polypeptide(L)'
;ERHLMTCGAFGALRNEILDVTNVASQAQCPSCGHKGQKDGACTHMTCPSCNTRWCYVCGQEREQANGGEYEHNSNWETNPHRCPMWLNQIHMQNATWPQDPDDCVTHWHQRKIKYALRCKVENVGEERMREMLELFPAALAPFTLEEVVGAEEPRNF
;
A
#
# COMPACT_ATOMS: atom_id res chain seq x y z
N GLU A 1 6.68 -24.19 30.83
CA GLU A 1 5.67 -24.36 29.76
C GLU A 1 5.11 -23.09 29.13
N ARG A 2 5.04 -21.92 29.79
CA ARG A 2 4.54 -20.65 29.17
C ARG A 2 5.25 -20.25 27.87
N HIS A 3 6.57 -20.43 27.77
CA HIS A 3 7.35 -20.04 26.60
C HIS A 3 6.93 -20.75 25.29
N LEU A 4 6.50 -22.02 25.37
CA LEU A 4 6.13 -22.80 24.18
C LEU A 4 4.80 -22.35 23.56
N MET A 5 3.81 -21.98 24.38
CA MET A 5 2.51 -21.51 23.88
C MET A 5 2.58 -20.09 23.32
N THR A 6 3.36 -19.21 23.95
CA THR A 6 3.57 -17.82 23.50
C THR A 6 4.32 -17.77 22.16
N CYS A 7 5.28 -18.69 21.94
CA CYS A 7 6.01 -18.79 20.67
C CYS A 7 5.11 -19.19 19.49
N GLY A 8 4.16 -20.11 19.70
CA GLY A 8 3.24 -20.55 18.64
C GLY A 8 2.31 -19.44 18.14
N ALA A 9 1.69 -18.69 19.06
CA ALA A 9 0.77 -17.61 18.70
C ALA A 9 1.49 -16.42 18.04
N PHE A 10 2.66 -16.02 18.55
CA PHE A 10 3.43 -14.93 17.95
C PHE A 10 4.13 -15.34 16.65
N GLY A 11 4.48 -16.61 16.48
CA GLY A 11 4.95 -17.13 15.21
C GLY A 11 3.89 -17.03 14.11
N ALA A 12 2.63 -17.32 14.42
CA ALA A 12 1.52 -17.13 13.48
C ALA A 12 1.33 -15.65 13.13
N LEU A 13 1.29 -14.77 14.14
CA LEU A 13 1.16 -13.32 13.92
C LEU A 13 2.31 -12.74 13.09
N ARG A 14 3.55 -13.18 13.32
CA ARG A 14 4.70 -12.81 12.49
C ARG A 14 4.46 -13.16 11.02
N ASN A 15 4.00 -14.38 10.74
CA ASN A 15 3.76 -14.82 9.37
C ASN A 15 2.64 -13.99 8.71
N GLU A 16 1.57 -13.68 9.45
CA GLU A 16 0.51 -12.79 8.96
C GLU A 16 1.05 -11.39 8.61
N ILE A 17 1.99 -10.85 9.40
CA ILE A 17 2.63 -9.56 9.10
C ILE A 17 3.47 -9.61 7.82
N LEU A 18 4.24 -10.69 7.63
CA LEU A 18 5.01 -10.90 6.40
C LEU A 18 4.08 -11.01 5.18
N ASP A 19 2.95 -11.70 5.32
CA ASP A 19 1.94 -11.82 4.26
C ASP A 19 1.30 -10.47 3.93
N VAL A 20 0.99 -9.65 4.94
CA VAL A 20 0.48 -8.28 4.73
C VAL A 20 1.47 -7.46 3.92
N THR A 21 2.76 -7.47 4.27
CA THR A 21 3.81 -6.75 3.54
C THR A 21 3.92 -7.20 2.09
N ASN A 22 3.87 -8.51 1.84
CA ASN A 22 3.95 -9.08 0.50
C ASN A 22 2.73 -8.71 -0.38
N VAL A 23 1.53 -8.67 0.21
CA VAL A 23 0.29 -8.38 -0.54
C VAL A 23 0.07 -6.88 -0.73
N ALA A 24 0.42 -6.05 0.25
CA ALA A 24 0.13 -4.61 0.23
C ALA A 24 0.92 -3.84 -0.84
N SER A 25 2.13 -4.31 -1.17
CA SER A 25 2.92 -3.74 -2.27
C SER A 25 2.28 -3.99 -3.64
N GLN A 26 1.46 -5.03 -3.77
CA GLN A 26 0.78 -5.42 -5.00
C GLN A 26 -0.58 -4.73 -5.11
N ALA A 27 -1.12 -4.70 -6.31
CA ALA A 27 -2.50 -4.31 -6.55
C ALA A 27 -3.20 -5.42 -7.36
N GLN A 28 -4.50 -5.60 -7.11
CA GLN A 28 -5.29 -6.67 -7.71
C GLN A 28 -6.10 -6.11 -8.87
N CYS A 29 -6.09 -6.80 -10.01
CA CYS A 29 -6.96 -6.47 -11.12
C CYS A 29 -8.44 -6.52 -10.68
N PRO A 30 -9.22 -5.45 -10.88
CA PRO A 30 -10.62 -5.41 -10.42
C PRO A 30 -11.53 -6.42 -11.14
N SER A 31 -11.16 -6.87 -12.34
CA SER A 31 -11.96 -7.82 -13.13
C SER A 31 -11.69 -9.28 -12.79
N CYS A 32 -10.42 -9.69 -12.67
CA CYS A 32 -10.04 -11.11 -12.52
C CYS A 32 -9.20 -11.44 -11.27
N GLY A 33 -8.83 -10.44 -10.47
CA GLY A 33 -8.02 -10.64 -9.25
C GLY A 33 -6.53 -10.91 -9.48
N HIS A 34 -6.04 -10.95 -10.73
CA HIS A 34 -4.61 -11.08 -11.01
C HIS A 34 -3.82 -10.00 -10.28
N LYS A 35 -2.78 -10.40 -9.53
CA LYS A 35 -1.96 -9.50 -8.72
C LYS A 35 -0.73 -9.05 -9.50
N GLY A 36 -0.46 -7.76 -9.48
CA GLY A 36 0.75 -7.18 -10.07
C GLY A 36 1.29 -6.05 -9.22
N GLN A 37 2.59 -5.80 -9.33
CA GLN A 37 3.24 -4.65 -8.73
C GLN A 37 3.64 -3.67 -9.83
N LYS A 38 3.53 -2.37 -9.54
CA LYS A 38 3.92 -1.32 -10.48
C LYS A 38 5.45 -1.14 -10.48
N ASP A 39 6.01 -0.87 -11.64
CA ASP A 39 7.45 -0.71 -11.90
C ASP A 39 7.79 0.63 -12.58
N GLY A 40 6.84 1.58 -12.64
CA GLY A 40 7.05 2.90 -13.21
C GLY A 40 6.01 3.92 -12.73
N ALA A 41 6.29 5.21 -12.90
CA ALA A 41 5.48 6.27 -12.29
C ALA A 41 4.06 6.44 -12.88
N CYS A 42 3.78 5.97 -14.12
CA CYS A 42 2.44 6.07 -14.71
C CYS A 42 1.43 5.20 -13.94
N THR A 43 0.35 5.77 -13.43
CA THR A 43 -0.59 5.02 -12.57
C THR A 43 -1.51 4.06 -13.34
N HIS A 44 -1.45 4.05 -14.68
CA HIS A 44 -2.20 3.10 -15.49
C HIS A 44 -1.58 1.70 -15.49
N MET A 45 -2.44 0.69 -15.41
CA MET A 45 -2.11 -0.73 -15.45
C MET A 45 -2.97 -1.42 -16.51
N THR A 46 -2.40 -2.44 -17.16
CA THR A 46 -3.13 -3.38 -18.02
C THR A 46 -2.91 -4.78 -17.47
N CYS A 47 -3.98 -5.50 -17.16
CA CYS A 47 -3.88 -6.85 -16.63
C CYS A 47 -3.39 -7.83 -17.72
N PRO A 48 -2.30 -8.59 -17.53
CA PRO A 48 -1.81 -9.54 -18.53
C PRO A 48 -2.72 -10.77 -18.70
N SER A 49 -3.62 -11.06 -17.74
CA SER A 49 -4.52 -12.22 -17.80
C SER A 49 -5.84 -11.93 -18.51
N CYS A 50 -6.42 -10.75 -18.32
CA CYS A 50 -7.74 -10.41 -18.87
C CYS A 50 -7.79 -9.10 -19.67
N ASN A 51 -6.65 -8.43 -19.86
CA ASN A 51 -6.51 -7.14 -20.57
C ASN A 51 -7.28 -5.95 -19.97
N THR A 52 -7.89 -6.11 -18.80
CA THR A 52 -8.55 -5.00 -18.08
C THR A 52 -7.56 -3.88 -17.80
N ARG A 53 -7.95 -2.65 -18.16
CA ARG A 53 -7.19 -1.42 -17.94
C ARG A 53 -7.72 -0.71 -16.70
N TRP A 54 -6.84 -0.36 -15.77
CA TRP A 54 -7.26 0.16 -14.46
C TRP A 54 -6.22 1.10 -13.85
N CYS A 55 -6.60 1.85 -12.82
CA CYS A 55 -5.71 2.75 -12.10
C CYS A 55 -5.11 2.05 -10.87
N TYR A 56 -3.79 2.03 -10.79
CA TYR A 56 -3.03 1.42 -9.70
C TYR A 56 -3.25 2.09 -8.33
N VAL A 57 -3.64 3.38 -8.33
CA VAL A 57 -3.84 4.16 -7.11
C VAL A 57 -5.19 3.84 -6.47
N CYS A 58 -6.28 3.85 -7.24
CA CYS A 58 -7.64 3.65 -6.71
C CYS A 58 -8.19 2.24 -6.90
N GLY A 59 -7.56 1.40 -7.71
CA GLY A 59 -8.04 0.04 -7.98
C GLY A 59 -9.17 -0.07 -8.99
N GLN A 60 -9.69 1.04 -9.52
CA GLN A 60 -10.86 1.06 -10.39
C GLN A 60 -10.48 0.81 -11.85
N GLU A 61 -11.35 0.10 -12.57
CA GLU A 61 -11.30 0.02 -14.03
C GLU A 61 -11.37 1.42 -14.62
N ARG A 62 -10.54 1.72 -15.64
CA ARG A 62 -10.44 3.09 -16.18
C ARG A 62 -11.78 3.62 -16.67
N GLU A 63 -12.59 2.75 -17.28
CA GLU A 63 -13.92 3.11 -17.80
C GLU A 63 -14.95 3.40 -16.69
N GLN A 64 -14.74 2.82 -15.51
CA GLN A 64 -15.62 2.98 -14.34
C GLN A 64 -15.10 4.01 -13.34
N ALA A 65 -13.86 4.42 -13.47
CA ALA A 65 -13.23 5.40 -12.60
C ALA A 65 -13.95 6.75 -12.71
N ASN A 66 -13.89 7.59 -11.67
CA ASN A 66 -14.54 8.90 -11.71
C ASN A 66 -14.00 9.71 -12.90
N GLY A 67 -14.87 10.09 -13.84
CA GLY A 67 -14.52 10.74 -15.12
C GLY A 67 -14.14 9.82 -16.28
N GLY A 68 -14.23 8.51 -16.07
CA GLY A 68 -13.93 7.51 -17.08
C GLY A 68 -12.47 7.54 -17.52
N GLU A 69 -12.21 6.93 -18.68
CA GLU A 69 -10.86 6.64 -19.15
C GLU A 69 -9.99 7.89 -19.34
N TYR A 70 -10.60 9.01 -19.77
CA TYR A 70 -9.89 10.18 -20.24
C TYR A 70 -9.77 11.29 -19.20
N GLU A 71 -10.70 11.39 -18.24
CA GLU A 71 -10.69 12.48 -17.26
C GLU A 71 -10.28 12.05 -15.85
N HIS A 72 -10.09 10.75 -15.59
CA HIS A 72 -9.82 10.28 -14.23
C HIS A 72 -8.62 10.96 -13.55
N ASN A 73 -7.64 11.41 -14.34
CA ASN A 73 -6.47 12.11 -13.83
C ASN A 73 -6.54 13.65 -13.93
N SER A 74 -7.61 14.21 -14.47
CA SER A 74 -7.79 15.65 -14.60
C SER A 74 -8.18 16.27 -13.25
N ASN A 75 -7.55 17.42 -12.92
CA ASN A 75 -7.81 18.19 -11.70
C ASN A 75 -7.68 17.36 -10.41
N TRP A 76 -6.80 16.36 -10.39
CA TRP A 76 -6.63 15.46 -9.25
C TRP A 76 -6.15 16.21 -8.00
N GLU A 77 -5.46 17.32 -8.19
CA GLU A 77 -4.97 18.22 -7.15
C GLU A 77 -6.10 18.85 -6.33
N THR A 78 -7.29 18.97 -6.92
CA THR A 78 -8.44 19.66 -6.30
C THR A 78 -9.65 18.76 -6.13
N ASN A 79 -9.59 17.52 -6.61
CA ASN A 79 -10.68 16.56 -6.56
C ASN A 79 -10.25 15.23 -5.92
N PRO A 80 -10.69 14.92 -4.68
CA PRO A 80 -10.26 13.72 -3.96
C PRO A 80 -10.73 12.40 -4.61
N HIS A 81 -11.67 12.45 -5.55
CA HIS A 81 -12.14 11.28 -6.30
C HIS A 81 -11.30 10.95 -7.53
N ARG A 82 -10.32 11.80 -7.86
CA ARG A 82 -9.39 11.65 -8.98
C ARG A 82 -8.05 11.16 -8.48
N CYS A 83 -7.21 10.67 -9.38
CA CYS A 83 -5.87 10.18 -9.04
C CYS A 83 -4.84 10.83 -9.95
N PRO A 84 -3.59 11.04 -9.51
CA PRO A 84 -2.54 11.54 -10.39
C PRO A 84 -2.28 10.56 -11.55
N MET A 85 -2.00 11.08 -12.74
CA MET A 85 -1.58 10.25 -13.87
C MET A 85 -0.16 9.70 -13.65
N TRP A 86 0.69 10.49 -13.00
CA TRP A 86 2.07 10.15 -12.71
C TRP A 86 2.37 10.38 -11.23
N LEU A 87 2.89 9.35 -10.55
CA LEU A 87 3.23 9.45 -9.13
C LEU A 87 4.24 10.55 -8.85
N ASN A 88 5.18 10.80 -9.77
CA ASN A 88 6.15 11.88 -9.61
C ASN A 88 5.59 13.28 -9.85
N GLN A 89 4.30 13.46 -10.14
CA GLN A 89 3.67 14.79 -10.14
C GLN A 89 3.10 15.17 -8.77
N ILE A 90 3.01 14.23 -7.82
CA ILE A 90 2.46 14.49 -6.48
C ILE A 90 3.30 15.54 -5.73
N HIS A 91 4.61 15.62 -6.00
CA HIS A 91 5.48 16.62 -5.38
C HIS A 91 5.05 18.07 -5.60
N MET A 92 4.25 18.33 -6.65
CA MET A 92 3.72 19.66 -6.94
C MET A 92 2.69 20.14 -5.90
N GLN A 93 2.01 19.19 -5.23
CA GLN A 93 1.06 19.47 -4.14
C GLN A 93 1.67 19.18 -2.77
N ASN A 94 2.60 18.23 -2.71
CA ASN A 94 3.25 17.80 -1.48
C ASN A 94 4.77 17.79 -1.64
N ALA A 95 5.43 18.85 -1.17
CA ALA A 95 6.88 19.01 -1.33
C ALA A 95 7.74 17.90 -0.69
N THR A 96 7.17 17.06 0.18
CA THR A 96 7.87 15.91 0.78
C THR A 96 7.84 14.66 -0.10
N TRP A 97 7.02 14.65 -1.16
CA TRP A 97 6.94 13.55 -2.12
C TRP A 97 8.20 13.55 -3.02
N PRO A 98 8.79 12.37 -3.31
CA PRO A 98 9.94 12.31 -4.21
C PRO A 98 9.65 12.87 -5.61
N GLN A 99 10.68 13.32 -6.33
CA GLN A 99 10.54 13.75 -7.72
C GLN A 99 11.03 12.70 -8.71
N ASP A 100 11.97 11.86 -8.28
CA ASP A 100 12.49 10.78 -9.10
C ASP A 100 11.38 9.70 -9.31
N PRO A 101 11.12 9.25 -10.55
CA PRO A 101 10.07 8.28 -10.83
C PRO A 101 10.16 6.96 -10.04
N ASP A 102 11.37 6.43 -9.83
CA ASP A 102 11.58 5.15 -9.16
C ASP A 102 11.41 5.31 -7.65
N ASP A 103 11.91 6.41 -7.10
CA ASP A 103 11.69 6.77 -5.69
C ASP A 103 10.20 7.00 -5.40
N CYS A 104 9.44 7.58 -6.32
CA CYS A 104 7.99 7.77 -6.17
C CYS A 104 7.23 6.44 -6.09
N VAL A 105 7.59 5.48 -6.94
CA VAL A 105 6.98 4.14 -6.94
C VAL A 105 7.33 3.43 -5.63
N THR A 106 8.58 3.50 -5.21
CA THR A 106 9.04 2.94 -3.92
C THR A 106 8.29 3.57 -2.75
N HIS A 107 8.21 4.90 -2.72
CA HIS A 107 7.50 5.65 -1.69
C HIS A 107 6.01 5.29 -1.63
N TRP A 108 5.35 5.16 -2.79
CA TRP A 108 3.97 4.72 -2.88
C TRP A 108 3.76 3.32 -2.29
N HIS A 109 4.63 2.36 -2.62
CA HIS A 109 4.56 1.02 -2.03
C HIS A 109 4.77 1.03 -0.52
N GLN A 110 5.74 1.80 -0.03
CA GLN A 110 5.98 1.96 1.41
C GLN A 110 4.75 2.54 2.12
N ARG A 111 4.08 3.56 1.55
CA ARG A 111 2.82 4.10 2.10
C ARG A 111 1.74 3.03 2.18
N LYS A 112 1.53 2.26 1.11
CA LYS A 112 0.54 1.16 1.09
C LYS A 112 0.85 0.08 2.13
N ILE A 113 2.11 -0.34 2.24
CA ILE A 113 2.53 -1.35 3.21
C ILE A 113 2.32 -0.83 4.63
N LYS A 114 2.82 0.38 4.95
CA LYS A 114 2.66 0.97 6.29
C LYS A 114 1.19 1.10 6.69
N TYR A 115 0.33 1.57 5.78
CA TYR A 115 -1.10 1.65 6.07
C TYR A 115 -1.75 0.28 6.28
N ALA A 116 -1.44 -0.72 5.45
CA ALA A 116 -1.96 -2.08 5.64
C ALA A 116 -1.48 -2.71 6.96
N LEU A 117 -0.22 -2.48 7.32
CA LEU A 117 0.34 -2.88 8.61
C LEU A 117 -0.35 -2.14 9.77
N ARG A 118 -0.66 -0.85 9.60
CA ARG A 118 -1.42 -0.07 10.59
C ARG A 118 -2.78 -0.70 10.86
N CYS A 119 -3.54 -1.02 9.82
CA CYS A 119 -4.82 -1.72 9.97
C CYS A 119 -4.63 -3.08 10.67
N LYS A 120 -3.53 -3.79 10.41
CA LYS A 120 -3.21 -5.03 11.10
C LYS A 120 -2.91 -4.81 12.59
N VAL A 121 -2.17 -3.75 12.94
CA VAL A 121 -1.93 -3.34 14.32
C VAL A 121 -3.23 -2.98 15.03
N GLU A 122 -4.11 -2.20 14.41
CA GLU A 122 -5.42 -1.83 14.96
C GLU A 122 -6.28 -3.07 15.24
N ASN A 123 -6.27 -4.07 14.35
CA ASN A 123 -7.02 -5.31 14.52
C ASN A 123 -6.45 -6.23 15.63
N VAL A 124 -5.14 -6.22 15.85
CA VAL A 124 -4.45 -7.12 16.79
C VAL A 124 -4.27 -6.49 18.17
N GLY A 125 -4.18 -5.16 18.23
CA GLY A 125 -3.79 -4.39 19.41
C GLY A 125 -2.29 -4.05 19.42
N GLU A 126 -1.97 -2.80 19.73
CA GLU A 126 -0.59 -2.30 19.73
C GLU A 126 0.30 -2.99 20.78
N GLU A 127 -0.20 -3.21 21.99
CA GLU A 127 0.53 -3.93 23.05
C GLU A 127 0.96 -5.33 22.59
N ARG A 128 0.01 -6.08 22.02
CA ARG A 128 0.27 -7.41 21.47
C ARG A 128 1.25 -7.38 20.30
N MET A 129 1.23 -6.32 19.49
CA MET A 129 2.23 -6.11 18.45
C MET A 129 3.62 -5.88 19.05
N ARG A 130 3.74 -5.07 20.11
CA ARG A 130 5.00 -4.81 20.81
C ARG A 130 5.60 -6.10 21.38
N GLU A 131 4.80 -6.90 22.08
CA GLU A 131 5.24 -8.21 22.61
C GLU A 131 5.74 -9.15 21.50
N MET A 132 5.07 -9.17 20.34
CA MET A 132 5.52 -9.96 19.19
C MET A 132 6.87 -9.46 18.66
N LEU A 133 7.07 -8.14 18.58
CA LEU A 133 8.29 -7.52 18.07
C LEU A 133 9.49 -7.68 19.01
N GLU A 134 9.27 -7.82 20.32
CA GLU A 134 10.35 -8.18 21.25
C GLU A 134 10.97 -9.54 20.91
N LEU A 135 10.15 -10.48 20.41
CA LEU A 135 10.60 -11.80 19.98
C LEU A 135 11.08 -11.81 18.52
N PHE A 136 10.47 -10.99 17.67
CA PHE A 136 10.72 -10.93 16.23
C PHE A 136 10.94 -9.50 15.74
N PRO A 137 12.06 -8.85 16.11
CA PRO A 137 12.28 -7.42 15.83
C PRO A 137 12.33 -7.10 14.33
N ALA A 138 12.68 -8.08 13.49
CA ALA A 138 12.73 -7.93 12.05
C ALA A 138 11.36 -8.08 11.35
N ALA A 139 10.28 -8.39 12.07
CA ALA A 139 8.97 -8.66 11.44
C ALA A 139 8.36 -7.44 10.74
N LEU A 140 8.64 -6.22 11.22
CA LEU A 140 8.19 -4.97 10.58
C LEU A 140 9.24 -4.30 9.70
N ALA A 141 10.47 -4.84 9.63
CA ALA A 141 11.53 -4.24 8.83
C ALA A 141 11.08 -4.05 7.36
N PRO A 142 11.39 -2.90 6.73
CA PRO A 142 12.29 -1.84 7.20
C PRO A 142 11.65 -0.78 8.11
N PHE A 143 10.40 -0.94 8.52
CA PHE A 143 9.66 0.06 9.30
C PHE A 143 9.75 -0.19 10.81
N THR A 144 9.61 0.90 11.56
CA THR A 144 9.34 0.89 12.99
C THR A 144 7.84 0.80 13.27
N LEU A 145 7.47 0.37 14.49
CA LEU A 145 6.07 0.36 14.90
C LEU A 145 5.47 1.78 14.92
N GLU A 146 6.26 2.79 15.28
CA GLU A 146 5.81 4.19 15.30
C GLU A 146 5.46 4.70 13.90
N GLU A 147 6.31 4.41 12.90
CA GLU A 147 6.01 4.75 11.50
C GLU A 147 4.78 4.04 10.96
N VAL A 148 4.52 2.81 11.42
CA VAL A 148 3.32 2.04 11.05
C VAL A 148 2.08 2.63 11.70
N VAL A 149 2.09 2.88 13.01
CA VAL A 149 0.95 3.46 13.74
C VAL A 149 0.62 4.86 13.23
N GLY A 150 1.63 5.67 12.90
CA GLY A 150 1.47 7.00 12.33
C GLY A 150 1.12 7.03 10.84
N ALA A 151 0.97 5.88 10.17
CA ALA A 151 0.73 5.83 8.73
C ALA A 151 -0.66 6.36 8.37
N GLU A 152 -0.72 7.26 7.40
CA GLU A 152 -1.97 7.79 6.84
C GLU A 152 -2.49 6.93 5.69
N GLU A 153 -3.75 7.14 5.31
CA GLU A 153 -4.31 6.49 4.12
C GLU A 153 -3.47 6.86 2.89
N PRO A 154 -3.07 5.90 2.02
CA PRO A 154 -2.11 6.16 0.96
C PRO A 154 -2.54 7.28 0.00
N ARG A 155 -3.85 7.42 -0.22
CA ARG A 155 -4.46 8.38 -1.15
C ARG A 155 -4.61 9.81 -0.61
N ASN A 156 -4.22 10.07 0.64
CA ASN A 156 -4.08 11.43 1.15
C ASN A 156 -2.74 11.97 0.65
N PHE A 157 -2.79 12.77 -0.42
CA PHE A 157 -1.64 13.38 -1.08
C PHE A 157 -1.37 14.77 -0.55
#